data_AF-A0A2G5TXQ1-F1
#
_entry.id   AF-A0A2G5TXQ1-F1
#
_cell.length_a   1.000
_cell.length_b   1.000
_cell.length_c   1.000
_cell.angle_alpha   90.00
_cell.angle_beta   90.00
_cell.angle_gamma   90.00
#
_symmetry.space_group_name_H-M   'P 1'
#
loop_
_entity.id
_entity.type
_entity.pdbx_description
1 polymer ?
#
loop_
_entity_poly.entity_id
_entity_poly.type
_entity_poly.pdbx_seq_one_letter_code
_entity_poly.pdbx_strand_id
1 'polypeptide(L)'
;MKTASLKYSIPVFAGSNEEEWTAKQQQEVHRRKGEDMNVKTFDSKIEIQMMKLKQLVDDRNSEVHRINKRRSQHDNKLQIQRERKEVGKKIKKRKRDEADEKEKRCEEIETKKKKEELSKTS
;
A
#
# COMPACT_ATOMS: atom_id res chain seq x y z
N MET A 1 12.76 -24.64 -0.65
CA MET A 1 12.25 -25.87 0.00
C MET A 1 13.21 -27.00 -0.36
N LYS A 2 13.56 -27.89 0.57
CA LYS A 2 14.28 -29.12 0.20
C LYS A 2 13.28 -30.04 -0.48
N THR A 3 13.42 -30.28 -1.78
CA THR A 3 12.64 -31.30 -2.48
C THR A 3 13.29 -32.66 -2.25
N ALA A 4 12.46 -33.68 -2.05
CA ALA A 4 12.93 -35.05 -1.98
C ALA A 4 13.35 -35.50 -3.40
N SER A 5 14.52 -36.11 -3.54
CA SER A 5 14.98 -36.66 -4.81
C SER A 5 14.81 -38.18 -4.85
N LEU A 6 14.50 -38.70 -6.04
CA LEU A 6 14.55 -40.13 -6.27
C LEU A 6 15.99 -40.63 -6.08
N LYS A 7 16.10 -41.83 -5.50
CA LYS A 7 17.37 -42.51 -5.27
C LYS A 7 17.48 -43.71 -6.19
N TYR A 8 18.71 -44.12 -6.47
CA TYR A 8 19.04 -45.31 -7.26
C TYR A 8 18.53 -45.22 -8.70
N SER A 9 19.13 -44.38 -9.53
CA SER A 9 18.85 -44.35 -10.98
C SER A 9 19.15 -45.68 -11.68
N ILE A 10 20.07 -46.47 -11.11
CA ILE A 10 20.46 -47.81 -11.58
C ILE A 10 19.98 -48.86 -10.56
N PRO A 11 19.44 -50.01 -11.00
CA PRO A 11 19.09 -51.13 -10.12
C PRO A 11 20.30 -51.59 -9.31
N VAL A 12 20.09 -51.88 -8.02
CA VAL A 12 21.17 -52.27 -7.10
C VAL A 12 21.86 -53.57 -7.54
N PHE A 13 21.14 -54.43 -8.25
CA PHE A 13 21.64 -55.71 -8.79
C PHE A 13 22.14 -55.59 -10.24
N ALA A 14 22.14 -54.40 -10.84
CA ALA A 14 22.80 -54.19 -12.12
C ALA A 14 24.30 -53.99 -11.88
N GLY A 15 25.14 -54.67 -12.67
CA GLY A 15 26.59 -54.48 -12.64
C GLY A 15 26.98 -53.09 -13.12
N SER A 16 28.23 -52.69 -12.90
CA SER A 16 28.74 -51.39 -13.33
C SER A 16 28.88 -51.24 -14.85
N ASN A 17 28.93 -52.36 -15.58
CA ASN A 17 29.04 -52.37 -17.04
C ASN A 17 27.66 -52.49 -17.70
N GLU A 18 27.22 -51.45 -18.42
CA GLU A 18 25.91 -51.43 -19.08
C GLU A 18 25.80 -52.46 -20.23
N GLU A 19 26.93 -52.82 -20.86
CA GLU A 19 26.97 -53.78 -21.96
C GLU A 19 26.65 -55.22 -21.51
N GLU A 20 26.86 -55.51 -20.23
CA GLU A 20 26.58 -56.81 -19.60
C GLU A 20 25.18 -56.88 -19.00
N TRP A 21 24.39 -55.81 -19.11
CA TRP A 21 23.05 -55.79 -18.54
C TRP A 21 22.11 -56.74 -19.27
N THR A 22 21.39 -57.53 -18.48
CA THR A 22 20.25 -58.30 -18.96
C THR A 22 19.15 -57.37 -19.47
N ALA A 23 18.32 -57.88 -20.38
CA ALA A 23 17.16 -57.14 -20.88
C ALA A 23 16.24 -56.62 -19.75
N LYS A 24 16.11 -57.36 -18.64
CA LYS A 24 15.33 -56.93 -17.48
C LYS A 24 15.95 -55.74 -16.74
N GLN A 25 17.27 -55.71 -16.60
CA GLN A 25 17.98 -54.57 -15.99
C GLN A 25 17.86 -53.31 -16.87
N GLN A 26 18.01 -53.46 -18.19
CA GLN A 26 17.83 -52.35 -19.14
C GLN A 26 16.39 -51.79 -19.09
N GLN A 27 15.39 -52.67 -19.06
CA GLN A 27 13.99 -52.28 -18.96
C GLN A 27 13.71 -51.51 -17.65
N GLU A 28 14.26 -51.96 -16.53
CA GLU A 28 14.09 -51.29 -15.24
C GLU A 28 14.77 -49.91 -15.23
N VAL A 29 15.97 -49.77 -15.81
CA VAL A 29 16.63 -48.45 -15.96
C VAL A 29 15.79 -47.51 -16.81
N HIS A 30 15.22 -47.99 -17.91
CA HIS A 30 14.30 -47.21 -18.72
C HIS A 30 13.06 -46.77 -17.93
N ARG A 31 12.49 -47.67 -17.11
CA ARG A 31 11.36 -47.35 -16.22
C ARG A 31 11.72 -46.24 -15.23
N ARG A 32 12.88 -46.34 -14.54
CA ARG A 32 13.36 -45.32 -13.59
C ARG A 32 13.63 -43.98 -14.24
N LYS A 33 14.16 -43.96 -15.47
CA LYS A 33 14.27 -42.72 -16.26
C LYS A 33 12.88 -42.08 -16.49
N GLY A 34 11.86 -42.88 -16.77
CA GLY A 34 10.48 -42.41 -16.88
C GLY A 34 9.94 -41.82 -15.56
N GLU A 35 10.25 -42.46 -14.42
CA GLU A 35 9.90 -41.94 -13.09
C GLU A 35 10.59 -40.60 -12.80
N ASP A 36 11.89 -40.47 -13.09
CA ASP A 36 12.63 -39.22 -12.96
C ASP A 36 12.00 -38.09 -13.79
N MET A 37 11.61 -38.38 -15.03
CA MET A 37 10.94 -37.40 -15.90
C MET A 37 9.57 -36.98 -15.37
N ASN A 38 8.82 -37.91 -14.77
CA ASN A 38 7.54 -37.59 -14.13
C ASN A 38 7.74 -36.67 -12.92
N VAL A 39 8.74 -36.94 -12.07
CA VAL A 39 9.07 -36.06 -10.93
C VAL A 39 9.45 -34.66 -11.41
N LYS A 40 10.34 -34.55 -12.41
CA LYS A 40 10.70 -33.26 -13.01
C LYS A 40 9.50 -32.49 -13.55
N THR A 41 8.54 -33.20 -14.14
CA THR A 41 7.29 -32.60 -14.64
C THR A 41 6.45 -32.03 -13.49
N PHE A 42 6.38 -32.71 -12.35
CA PHE A 42 5.72 -32.18 -11.16
C PHE A 42 6.46 -30.97 -10.59
N ASP A 43 7.79 -31.00 -10.52
CA ASP A 43 8.60 -29.87 -10.06
C ASP A 43 8.35 -28.62 -10.93
N SER A 44 8.37 -28.77 -12.26
CA SER A 44 8.04 -27.65 -13.16
C SER A 44 6.62 -27.12 -12.97
N LYS A 45 5.63 -28.00 -12.72
CA LYS A 45 4.26 -27.56 -12.39
C LYS A 45 4.22 -26.77 -11.09
N ILE A 46 4.94 -27.22 -10.06
CA ILE A 46 5.05 -26.53 -8.77
C ILE A 46 5.64 -25.14 -8.98
N GLU A 47 6.75 -25.04 -9.71
CA GLU A 47 7.40 -23.75 -10.01
C GLU A 47 6.45 -22.78 -10.72
N ILE A 48 5.72 -23.25 -11.74
CA ILE A 48 4.72 -22.43 -12.44
C ILE A 48 3.63 -21.93 -11.47
N GLN A 49 3.14 -22.79 -10.58
CA GLN A 49 2.12 -22.39 -9.61
C GLN A 49 2.67 -21.40 -8.58
N MET A 50 3.92 -21.57 -8.15
CA MET A 50 4.61 -20.63 -7.25
C MET A 50 4.76 -19.25 -7.91
N MET A 51 5.10 -19.19 -9.20
CA MET A 51 5.16 -17.94 -9.94
C MET A 51 3.79 -17.25 -10.02
N LYS A 52 2.72 -18.00 -10.32
CA LYS A 52 1.35 -17.47 -10.33
C LYS A 52 0.93 -16.94 -8.96
N LEU A 53 1.24 -17.68 -7.90
CA LEU A 53 0.96 -17.25 -6.53
C LEU A 53 1.69 -15.95 -6.20
N LYS A 54 2.96 -15.85 -6.57
CA LYS A 54 3.75 -14.62 -6.38
C LYS A 54 3.10 -13.43 -7.09
N GLN A 55 2.69 -13.60 -8.34
CA GLN A 55 1.99 -12.55 -9.09
C GLN A 55 0.70 -12.10 -8.38
N LEU A 56 -0.13 -13.04 -7.92
CA LEU A 56 -1.36 -12.72 -7.19
C LEU A 56 -1.09 -11.95 -5.88
N VAL A 57 -0.02 -12.28 -5.18
CA VAL A 57 0.42 -11.56 -3.98
C VAL A 57 0.84 -10.13 -4.34
N ASP A 58 1.59 -9.94 -5.42
CA ASP A 58 2.04 -8.63 -5.91
C ASP A 58 0.85 -7.76 -6.38
N ASP A 59 -0.13 -8.35 -7.08
CA ASP A 59 -1.35 -7.68 -7.50
C ASP A 59 -2.17 -7.20 -6.29
N ARG A 60 -2.34 -8.07 -5.28
CA ARG A 60 -3.02 -7.72 -4.02
C ARG A 60 -2.30 -6.57 -3.32
N ASN A 61 -0.97 -6.64 -3.22
CA ASN A 61 -0.18 -5.58 -2.58
C ASN A 61 -0.30 -4.25 -3.32
N SER A 62 -0.31 -4.29 -4.65
CA SER A 62 -0.52 -3.12 -5.51
C SER A 62 -1.91 -2.50 -5.29
N GLU A 63 -2.95 -3.34 -5.15
CA GLU A 63 -4.30 -2.88 -4.84
C GLU A 63 -4.38 -2.21 -3.47
N VAL A 64 -3.77 -2.82 -2.44
CA VAL A 64 -3.70 -2.23 -1.10
C VAL A 64 -3.00 -0.88 -1.14
N HIS A 65 -1.88 -0.76 -1.86
CA HIS A 65 -1.18 0.51 -2.03
C HIS A 65 -2.07 1.56 -2.70
N ARG A 66 -2.78 1.20 -3.76
CA ARG A 66 -3.72 2.08 -4.47
C ARG A 66 -4.83 2.58 -3.56
N ILE A 67 -5.44 1.70 -2.77
CA ILE A 67 -6.50 2.05 -1.82
C ILE A 67 -5.97 2.99 -0.75
N ASN A 68 -4.80 2.69 -0.16
CA ASN A 68 -4.20 3.53 0.88
C ASN A 68 -3.87 4.92 0.36
N LYS A 69 -3.30 5.02 -0.85
CA LYS A 69 -3.05 6.32 -1.51
C LYS A 69 -4.34 7.12 -1.70
N ARG A 70 -5.41 6.48 -2.18
CA ARG A 70 -6.72 7.11 -2.38
C ARG A 70 -7.31 7.63 -1.06
N ARG A 71 -7.25 6.82 0.01
CA ARG A 71 -7.71 7.20 1.35
C ARG A 71 -6.92 8.40 1.89
N SER A 72 -5.59 8.35 1.83
CA SER A 72 -4.74 9.45 2.27
C SER A 72 -5.04 10.76 1.53
N GLN A 73 -5.22 10.70 0.20
CA GLN A 73 -5.59 11.88 -0.60
C GLN A 73 -6.95 12.47 -0.17
N HIS A 74 -7.92 11.60 0.09
CA HIS A 74 -9.25 12.01 0.54
C HIS A 74 -9.18 12.67 1.94
N ASP A 75 -8.47 12.05 2.87
CA ASP A 75 -8.33 12.56 4.24
C ASP A 75 -7.61 13.92 4.26
N ASN A 76 -6.54 14.07 3.46
CA ASN A 76 -5.86 15.35 3.27
C ASN A 76 -6.80 16.42 2.71
N LYS A 77 -7.65 16.08 1.74
CA LYS A 77 -8.65 17.01 1.19
C LYS A 77 -9.65 17.46 2.26
N LEU A 78 -10.15 16.53 3.07
CA LEU A 78 -11.06 16.86 4.17
C LEU A 78 -10.38 17.73 5.23
N GLN A 79 -9.12 17.43 5.57
CA GLN A 79 -8.35 18.23 6.52
C GLN A 79 -8.18 19.67 6.02
N ILE A 80 -7.76 19.86 4.77
CA ILE A 80 -7.63 21.19 4.16
C ILE A 80 -8.97 21.94 4.17
N GLN A 81 -10.09 21.26 3.90
CA GLN A 81 -11.41 21.89 3.97
C GLN A 81 -11.77 22.35 5.39
N ARG A 82 -11.49 21.53 6.41
CA ARG A 82 -11.70 21.88 7.82
C ARG A 82 -10.84 23.08 8.21
N GLU A 83 -9.56 23.06 7.88
CA GLU A 83 -8.62 24.15 8.16
C GLU A 83 -9.08 25.46 7.51
N ARG A 84 -9.47 25.43 6.23
CA ARG A 84 -10.01 26.61 5.52
C ARG A 84 -11.26 27.16 6.20
N LYS A 85 -12.16 26.29 6.68
CA LYS A 85 -13.37 26.70 7.38
C LYS A 85 -13.03 27.42 8.70
N GLU A 86 -12.08 26.88 9.47
CA GLU A 86 -11.66 27.49 10.74
C GLU A 86 -10.91 28.81 10.52
N VAL A 87 -10.01 28.88 9.54
CA VAL A 87 -9.35 30.13 9.14
C VAL A 87 -10.39 31.17 8.70
N GLY A 88 -11.36 30.77 7.87
CA GLY A 88 -12.43 31.65 7.44
C GLY A 88 -13.27 32.21 8.60
N LYS A 89 -13.59 31.38 9.61
CA LYS A 89 -14.27 31.83 10.83
C LYS A 89 -13.42 32.84 11.62
N LYS A 90 -12.13 32.56 11.79
CA LYS A 90 -11.20 33.47 12.50
C LYS A 90 -11.10 34.82 11.80
N ILE A 91 -10.99 34.84 10.47
CA ILE A 91 -10.97 36.08 9.69
C ILE A 91 -12.28 36.85 9.85
N LYS A 92 -13.44 36.18 9.74
CA LYS A 92 -14.76 36.81 9.92
C LYS A 92 -14.96 37.36 11.33
N LYS A 93 -14.44 36.68 12.35
CA LYS A 93 -14.46 37.17 13.73
C LYS A 93 -13.60 38.42 13.85
N ARG A 94 -12.33 38.35 13.43
CA ARG A 94 -11.40 39.49 13.47
C ARG A 94 -11.96 40.74 12.78
N LYS A 95 -12.55 40.59 11.59
CA LYS A 95 -13.17 41.71 10.87
C LYS A 95 -14.37 42.33 11.61
N ARG A 96 -15.13 41.52 12.36
CA ARG A 96 -16.21 42.03 13.20
C ARG A 96 -15.66 42.77 14.41
N ASP A 97 -14.71 42.15 15.12
CA ASP A 97 -14.05 42.77 16.26
C ASP A 97 -13.39 44.12 15.88
N GLU A 98 -12.70 44.19 14.72
CA GLU A 98 -12.13 45.43 14.17
C GLU A 98 -13.19 46.50 13.82
N ALA A 99 -14.37 46.08 13.33
CA ALA A 99 -15.46 47.00 12.99
C ALA A 99 -16.11 47.56 14.27
N ASP A 100 -16.38 46.70 15.26
CA ASP A 100 -16.96 47.07 16.55
C ASP A 100 -16.01 48.03 17.31
N GLU A 101 -14.69 47.79 17.26
CA GLU A 101 -13.70 48.70 17.85
C GLU A 101 -13.67 50.07 17.16
N LYS A 102 -13.81 50.10 15.83
CA LYS A 102 -13.86 51.35 15.08
C LYS A 102 -15.12 52.15 15.40
N GLU A 103 -16.27 51.50 15.49
CA GLU A 103 -17.54 52.10 15.88
C GLU A 103 -17.44 52.72 17.28
N LYS A 104 -16.96 51.96 18.27
CA LYS A 104 -16.73 52.47 19.64
C LYS A 104 -15.82 53.71 19.66
N ARG A 105 -14.72 53.70 18.90
CA ARG A 105 -13.84 54.87 18.80
C ARG A 105 -14.53 56.09 18.20
N CYS A 106 -15.37 55.90 17.18
CA CYS A 106 -16.16 56.99 16.60
C CYS A 106 -17.15 57.57 17.61
N GLU A 107 -17.88 56.73 18.33
CA GLU A 107 -18.82 57.13 19.40
C GLU A 107 -18.09 57.89 20.53
N GLU A 108 -16.92 57.44 20.95
CA GLU A 108 -16.10 58.13 21.96
C GLU A 108 -15.63 59.51 21.49
N ILE A 109 -15.29 59.67 20.21
CA ILE A 109 -14.91 60.96 19.64
C ILE A 109 -16.11 61.89 19.57
N GLU A 110 -17.27 61.42 19.12
CA GLU A 110 -18.48 62.23 19.03
C GLU A 110 -18.97 62.69 20.41
N THR A 111 -18.94 61.81 21.41
CA THR A 111 -19.33 62.15 22.78
C THR A 111 -18.37 63.16 23.40
N LYS A 112 -17.06 63.06 23.14
CA LYS A 112 -16.07 64.09 23.55
C LYS A 112 -16.34 65.43 22.88
N LYS A 113 -16.58 65.45 21.56
CA LYS A 113 -16.91 66.69 20.82
C LYS A 113 -18.16 67.36 21.36
N LYS A 114 -19.25 66.60 21.58
CA LYS A 114 -20.50 67.14 22.16
C LYS A 114 -20.27 67.73 23.56
N LYS A 115 -19.45 67.08 24.40
CA LYS A 115 -19.09 67.61 25.72
C LYS A 115 -18.27 68.91 25.64
N GLU A 116 -17.32 69.00 24.71
CA GLU A 116 -16.56 70.24 24.49
C GLU A 116 -17.44 71.38 23.95
N GLU A 117 -18.41 71.11 23.09
CA GLU A 117 -19.34 72.11 22.58
C GLU A 117 -20.27 72.65 23.69
N LEU A 118 -20.79 71.76 24.55
CA LEU A 118 -21.59 72.13 25.73
C LEU A 118 -20.79 72.96 26.75
N SER A 119 -19.50 72.66 26.91
CA SER A 119 -18.58 73.41 27.77
C SER A 119 -18.21 74.80 27.23
N LYS A 120 -18.34 75.05 25.92
CA LYS A 120 -18.02 76.34 25.29
C LYS A 120 -19.22 77.28 25.17
N THR A 121 -20.43 76.76 25.41
CA THR A 121 -21.69 77.51 25.37
C THR A 121 -22.28 77.80 26.75
N SER A 122 -21.62 77.35 27.82
CA SER A 122 -21.89 77.72 29.22
C SER A 122 -20.86 78.74 29.70
#